data_AF-A0A956CHL0-F1
#
_entry.id   AF-A0A956CHL0-F1
#
_cell.length_a   1.000
_cell.length_b   1.000
_cell.length_c   1.000
_cell.angle_alpha   90.00
_cell.angle_beta   90.00
_cell.angle_gamma   90.00
#
_symmetry.space_group_name_H-M   'P 1'
#
loop_
_entity.id
_entity.type
_entity.pdbx_description
1 polymer ?
#
loop_
_entity_poly.entity_id
_entity_poly.type
_entity_poly.pdbx_seq_one_letter_code
_entity_poly.pdbx_strand_id
1 'polypeptide(L)'
;GDVAAELAQSWQDRMREVADAPNGVAALGTVLRYLLEASETPPERVRNLVRQLGPRAEEAFMTGAQILRAEGKAEGEAKGKAEGEAKGKADTLLKLLELKFGALPDSTTRNVRGATLEQLDSWIERILQATSLEDVFAS
;
A
#
# COMPACT_ATOMS: atom_id res chain seq x y z
N GLY A 1 -32.01 -19.98 30.93
CA GLY A 1 -30.55 -19.95 30.69
C GLY A 1 -30.32 -18.99 29.56
N ASP A 2 -29.39 -18.05 29.73
CA ASP A 2 -29.09 -17.03 28.73
C ASP A 2 -28.15 -17.63 27.69
N VAL A 3 -28.73 -18.19 26.62
CA VAL A 3 -28.02 -18.85 25.53
C VAL A 3 -26.96 -17.93 24.91
N ALA A 4 -27.18 -16.61 24.92
CA ALA A 4 -26.20 -15.65 24.41
C ALA A 4 -24.95 -15.57 25.30
N ALA A 5 -25.12 -15.62 26.62
CA ALA A 5 -24.01 -15.64 27.58
C ALA A 5 -23.21 -16.95 27.49
N GLU A 6 -23.88 -18.09 27.33
CA GLU A 6 -23.24 -19.40 27.15
C GLU A 6 -22.45 -19.46 25.84
N LEU A 7 -23.01 -18.95 24.75
CA LEU A 7 -22.33 -18.85 23.45
C LEU A 7 -21.12 -17.92 23.50
N ALA A 8 -21.23 -16.77 24.18
CA ALA A 8 -20.12 -15.84 24.35
C ALA A 8 -18.98 -16.46 25.16
N GLN A 9 -19.31 -17.20 26.22
CA GLN A 9 -18.32 -17.90 27.05
C GLN A 9 -17.62 -19.02 26.27
N SER A 10 -18.37 -19.84 25.54
CA SER A 10 -17.81 -20.90 24.68
C SER A 10 -16.87 -20.33 23.61
N TRP A 11 -17.21 -19.17 23.05
CA TRP A 11 -16.35 -18.46 22.11
C TRP A 11 -15.05 -17.97 22.75
N GLN A 12 -15.13 -17.38 23.94
CA GLN A 12 -13.94 -16.93 24.67
C GLN A 12 -12.99 -18.09 25.00
N ASP A 13 -13.54 -19.24 25.42
CA ASP A 13 -12.74 -20.40 25.79
C ASP A 13 -12.03 -21.00 24.56
N ARG A 14 -12.72 -21.09 23.41
CA ARG A 14 -12.10 -21.49 22.13
C ARG A 14 -11.01 -20.53 21.68
N MET A 15 -11.21 -19.22 21.84
CA MET A 15 -10.19 -18.23 21.49
C MET A 15 -8.95 -18.34 22.39
N ARG A 16 -9.14 -18.68 23.67
CA ARG A 16 -8.04 -19.00 24.59
C ARG A 16 -7.29 -20.26 24.18
N GLU A 17 -8.01 -21.33 23.82
CA GLU A 17 -7.40 -22.58 23.32
C GLU A 17 -6.56 -22.34 22.05
N VAL A 18 -7.08 -21.56 21.10
CA VAL A 18 -6.35 -21.14 19.89
C VAL A 18 -5.13 -20.31 20.25
N ALA A 19 -5.22 -19.42 21.25
CA ALA A 19 -4.10 -18.59 21.70
C ALA A 19 -2.93 -19.40 22.28
N ASP A 20 -3.25 -20.48 23.01
CA ASP A 20 -2.27 -21.32 23.71
C ASP A 20 -1.69 -22.43 22.81
N ALA A 21 -2.28 -22.66 21.64
CA ALA A 21 -1.72 -23.57 20.64
C ALA A 21 -0.36 -23.07 20.08
N PRO A 22 0.50 -23.97 19.57
CA PRO A 22 1.69 -23.57 18.83
C PRO A 22 1.32 -22.66 17.64
N ASN A 23 1.97 -21.49 17.53
CA ASN A 23 1.64 -20.43 16.56
C ASN A 23 0.26 -19.77 16.76
N GLY A 24 -0.42 -20.04 17.88
CA GLY A 24 -1.75 -19.53 18.22
C GLY A 24 -1.87 -18.02 18.18
N VAL A 25 -0.88 -17.32 18.75
CA VAL A 25 -0.77 -15.86 18.73
C VAL A 25 -0.68 -15.31 17.30
N ALA A 26 0.05 -15.97 16.40
CA ALA A 26 0.17 -15.55 15.01
C ALA A 26 -1.14 -15.78 14.22
N ALA A 27 -1.83 -16.90 14.49
CA ALA A 27 -3.15 -17.18 13.92
C ALA A 27 -4.21 -16.17 14.39
N LEU A 28 -4.23 -15.86 15.69
CA LEU A 28 -5.08 -14.80 16.26
C LEU A 28 -4.76 -13.43 15.67
N GLY A 29 -3.47 -13.11 15.50
CA GLY A 29 -3.04 -11.87 14.85
C GLY A 29 -3.57 -11.75 13.42
N THR A 30 -3.65 -12.86 12.69
CA THR A 30 -4.22 -12.91 11.33
C THR A 30 -5.73 -12.69 11.31
N VAL A 31 -6.48 -13.31 12.24
CA VAL A 31 -7.92 -13.08 12.37
C VAL A 31 -8.23 -11.65 12.81
N LEU A 32 -7.47 -11.12 13.76
CA LEU A 32 -7.59 -9.72 14.19
C LEU A 32 -7.28 -8.75 13.06
N ARG A 33 -6.25 -9.02 12.24
CA ARG A 33 -5.96 -8.25 11.03
C ARG A 33 -7.14 -8.25 10.07
N TYR A 34 -7.68 -9.43 9.73
CA TYR A 34 -8.84 -9.54 8.85
C TYR A 34 -10.05 -8.77 9.39
N LEU A 35 -10.33 -8.86 10.69
CA LEU A 35 -11.41 -8.10 11.31
C LEU A 35 -11.17 -6.59 11.25
N LEU A 36 -9.92 -6.13 11.42
CA LEU A 36 -9.55 -4.73 11.32
C LEU A 36 -9.63 -4.18 9.90
N GLU A 37 -9.29 -4.98 8.90
CA GLU A 37 -9.39 -4.61 7.49
C GLU A 37 -10.83 -4.65 6.96
N ALA A 38 -11.61 -5.67 7.35
CA ALA A 38 -12.95 -5.91 6.82
C ALA A 38 -14.08 -5.19 7.58
N SER A 39 -13.80 -4.57 8.73
CA SER A 39 -14.82 -3.91 9.54
C SER A 39 -14.52 -2.44 9.83
N GLU A 40 -15.53 -1.57 9.73
CA GLU A 40 -15.50 -0.19 10.24
C GLU A 40 -15.58 -0.14 11.77
N THR A 41 -14.88 -1.04 12.47
CA THR A 41 -14.95 -1.11 13.92
C THR A 41 -14.15 0.04 14.52
N PRO A 42 -14.76 0.92 15.34
CA PRO A 42 -14.06 1.97 16.05
C PRO A 42 -12.90 1.41 16.87
N PRO A 43 -11.73 2.07 16.89
CA PRO A 43 -10.53 1.60 17.57
C PRO A 43 -10.76 1.23 19.05
N GLU A 44 -11.66 1.94 19.73
CA GLU A 44 -11.99 1.67 21.12
C GLU A 44 -12.70 0.33 21.35
N ARG A 45 -13.54 -0.11 20.41
CA ARG A 45 -14.20 -1.42 20.50
C ARG A 45 -13.18 -2.55 20.36
N VAL A 46 -12.21 -2.39 19.46
CA VAL A 46 -11.11 -3.35 19.29
C VAL A 46 -10.23 -3.40 20.53
N ARG A 47 -9.86 -2.24 21.07
CA ARG A 47 -9.03 -2.14 22.29
C ARG A 47 -9.71 -2.83 23.49
N ASN A 48 -11.02 -2.64 23.65
CA ASN A 48 -11.78 -3.28 24.72
C ASN A 48 -11.85 -4.80 24.55
N LEU A 49 -12.05 -5.29 23.33
CA LEU A 49 -12.05 -6.73 23.04
C LEU A 49 -10.68 -7.36 23.35
N VAL A 50 -9.59 -6.73 22.90
CA VAL A 50 -8.22 -7.19 23.14
C VAL A 50 -7.94 -7.28 24.65
N ARG A 51 -8.33 -6.27 25.43
CA ARG A 51 -8.18 -6.27 26.89
C ARG A 51 -8.98 -7.38 27.58
N GLN A 52 -10.20 -7.65 27.12
CA GLN A 52 -11.06 -8.71 27.69
C GLN A 52 -10.53 -10.12 27.42
N LEU A 53 -9.90 -10.32 26.27
CA LEU A 53 -9.32 -11.61 25.89
C LEU A 53 -7.95 -11.88 26.56
N GLY A 54 -7.38 -10.86 27.23
CA GLY A 54 -6.19 -11.00 28.08
C GLY A 54 -4.85 -10.93 27.32
N PRO A 55 -3.73 -11.25 28.02
CA PRO A 55 -2.38 -10.95 27.54
C PRO A 55 -2.02 -11.55 26.17
N ARG A 56 -2.54 -12.75 25.86
CA ARG A 56 -2.30 -13.40 24.57
C ARG A 56 -2.94 -12.64 23.40
N ALA A 57 -4.13 -12.08 23.62
CA ALA A 57 -4.79 -11.26 22.60
C ALA A 57 -4.08 -9.92 22.42
N GLU A 58 -3.49 -9.36 23.48
CA GLU A 58 -2.62 -8.18 23.39
C GLU A 58 -1.36 -8.47 22.56
N GLU A 59 -0.71 -9.61 22.78
CA GLU A 59 0.42 -10.08 21.97
C GLU A 59 0.03 -10.30 20.49
N ALA A 60 -1.12 -10.93 20.24
CA ALA A 60 -1.64 -11.16 18.90
C ALA A 60 -1.99 -9.84 18.20
N PHE A 61 -2.59 -8.89 18.93
CA PHE A 61 -2.90 -7.55 18.43
C PHE A 61 -1.62 -6.77 18.09
N MET A 62 -0.62 -6.82 18.96
CA MET A 62 0.69 -6.17 18.71
C MET A 62 1.37 -6.76 17.48
N THR A 63 1.35 -8.08 17.33
CA THR A 63 1.88 -8.78 16.14
C THR A 63 1.12 -8.37 14.88
N GLY A 64 -0.22 -8.37 14.91
CA GLY A 64 -1.03 -7.92 13.78
C GLY A 64 -0.78 -6.45 13.41
N ALA A 65 -0.65 -5.57 14.39
CA ALA A 65 -0.34 -4.15 14.18
C ALA A 65 1.07 -3.93 13.63
N GLN A 66 2.04 -4.78 13.99
CA GLN A 66 3.39 -4.72 13.39
C GLN A 66 3.36 -5.13 11.92
N ILE A 67 2.62 -6.19 11.56
CA ILE A 67 2.44 -6.63 10.17
C ILE A 67 1.80 -5.52 9.34
N LEU A 68 0.67 -4.96 9.79
CA LEU A 68 -0.02 -3.88 9.08
C LEU A 68 0.87 -2.64 8.87
N ARG A 69 1.67 -2.27 9.88
CA ARG A 69 2.64 -1.17 9.74
C ARG A 69 3.74 -1.50 8.73
N ALA A 70 4.25 -2.72 8.73
CA ALA A 70 5.27 -3.15 7.79
C ALA A 70 4.74 -3.16 6.35
N GLU A 71 3.53 -3.68 6.14
CA GLU A 71 2.85 -3.68 4.84
C GLU A 71 2.58 -2.26 4.35
N GLY A 72 2.00 -1.39 5.18
CA GLY A 72 1.74 0.01 4.81
C GLY A 72 3.02 0.79 4.53
N LYS A 73 4.12 0.51 5.25
CA LYS A 73 5.43 1.10 4.96
C LYS A 73 5.98 0.60 3.61
N ALA A 74 5.91 -0.70 3.35
CA ALA A 74 6.39 -1.29 2.10
C ALA A 74 5.60 -0.78 0.89
N GLU A 75 4.27 -0.69 0.99
CA GLU A 75 3.41 -0.12 -0.06
C GLU A 75 3.72 1.36 -0.29
N GLY A 76 3.85 2.15 0.79
CA GLY A 76 4.20 3.57 0.71
C GLY A 76 5.56 3.80 0.06
N GLU A 77 6.58 3.01 0.42
CA GLU A 77 7.91 3.06 -0.21
C GLU A 77 7.86 2.67 -1.68
N ALA A 78 7.14 1.61 -2.04
CA ALA A 78 6.99 1.16 -3.43
C ALA A 78 6.30 2.22 -4.29
N LYS A 79 5.18 2.78 -3.81
CA LYS A 79 4.45 3.84 -4.49
C LYS A 79 5.29 5.11 -4.62
N GLY A 80 5.93 5.55 -3.53
CA GLY A 80 6.78 6.73 -3.53
C GLY A 80 7.98 6.60 -4.47
N LYS A 81 8.59 5.41 -4.56
CA LYS A 81 9.68 5.13 -5.50
C LYS A 81 9.19 5.21 -6.95
N ALA A 82 8.06 4.57 -7.27
CA ALA A 82 7.50 4.58 -8.61
C ALA A 82 7.10 6.00 -9.08
N GLU A 83 6.41 6.76 -8.22
CA GLU A 83 6.04 8.15 -8.49
C GLU A 83 7.29 9.05 -8.65
N GLY A 84 8.29 8.85 -7.79
CA GLY A 84 9.56 9.58 -7.85
C GLY A 84 10.35 9.31 -9.14
N GLU A 85 10.41 8.04 -9.56
CA GLU A 85 11.07 7.65 -10.80
C GLU A 85 10.35 8.24 -12.03
N ALA A 86 9.01 8.12 -12.09
CA ALA A 86 8.22 8.65 -13.20
C ALA A 86 8.38 10.17 -13.31
N LYS A 87 8.30 10.88 -12.19
CA LYS A 87 8.52 12.33 -12.15
C LYS A 87 9.93 12.70 -12.61
N GLY A 88 10.96 11.99 -12.12
CA GLY A 88 12.35 12.25 -12.51
C GLY A 88 12.60 12.05 -14.00
N LYS A 89 12.06 10.98 -14.59
CA LYS A 89 12.15 10.74 -16.04
C LYS A 89 11.37 11.78 -16.85
N ALA A 90 10.17 12.16 -16.42
CA ALA A 90 9.38 13.19 -17.06
C ALA A 90 10.10 14.55 -17.06
N ASP A 91 10.65 14.97 -15.92
CA ASP A 91 11.41 16.22 -15.81
C ASP A 91 12.67 16.18 -16.69
N THR A 92 13.36 15.04 -16.74
CA THR A 92 14.53 14.83 -17.63
C THR A 92 14.14 14.94 -19.10
N LEU A 93 13.08 14.25 -19.53
CA LEU A 93 12.62 14.28 -20.91
C LEU A 93 12.17 15.70 -21.31
N LEU A 94 11.42 16.39 -20.47
CA LEU A 94 11.03 17.78 -20.72
C LEU A 94 12.24 18.69 -20.91
N LYS A 95 13.28 18.50 -20.08
CA LYS A 95 14.51 19.29 -20.23
C LYS A 95 15.21 19.01 -21.56
N LEU A 96 15.30 17.74 -21.96
CA LEU A 96 15.91 17.37 -23.24
C LEU A 96 15.10 17.89 -24.44
N LEU A 97 13.77 17.80 -24.38
CA LEU A 97 12.88 18.32 -25.41
C LEU A 97 13.04 19.83 -25.55
N GLU A 98 13.09 20.57 -24.44
CA GLU A 98 13.29 22.01 -24.45
C GLU A 98 14.68 22.40 -25.00
N LEU A 99 15.72 21.65 -24.65
CA LEU A 99 17.07 21.87 -25.16
C LEU A 99 17.18 21.61 -26.68
N LYS A 100 16.44 20.63 -27.21
CA LYS A 100 16.53 20.23 -28.63
C LYS A 100 15.60 21.05 -29.52
N PHE A 101 14.37 21.30 -29.07
CA PHE A 101 13.30 21.87 -29.88
C PHE A 101 12.87 23.29 -29.43
N GLY A 102 13.39 23.77 -28.30
CA GLY A 102 13.03 25.08 -27.75
C GLY A 102 11.74 25.04 -26.91
N ALA A 103 11.04 26.17 -26.83
CA ALA A 103 9.85 26.29 -26.00
C ALA A 103 8.79 25.24 -26.37
N LEU A 104 8.33 24.48 -25.36
CA LEU A 104 7.37 23.40 -25.55
C LEU A 104 5.93 23.90 -25.37
N PRO A 105 4.96 23.41 -26.17
CA PRO A 105 3.55 23.62 -25.92
C PRO A 105 3.11 23.01 -24.57
N ASP A 106 2.17 23.65 -23.89
CA ASP A 106 1.61 23.14 -22.62
C ASP A 106 1.02 21.73 -22.75
N SER A 107 0.49 21.38 -23.92
CA SER A 107 -0.02 20.05 -24.23
C SER A 107 1.07 18.98 -24.14
N THR A 108 2.27 19.29 -24.64
CA THR A 108 3.45 18.42 -24.57
C THR A 108 3.87 18.21 -23.12
N THR A 109 3.94 19.28 -22.32
CA THR A 109 4.29 19.18 -20.90
C THR A 109 3.29 18.32 -20.13
N ARG A 110 2.00 18.47 -20.41
CA ARG A 110 0.96 17.67 -19.78
C ARG A 110 1.04 16.20 -20.18
N ASN A 111 1.28 15.93 -21.47
CA ASN A 111 1.43 14.56 -21.98
C ASN A 111 2.60 13.83 -21.30
N VAL A 112 3.77 14.46 -21.24
CA VAL A 112 4.96 13.88 -20.62
C VAL A 112 4.77 13.62 -19.12
N ARG A 113 4.11 14.53 -18.39
CA ARG A 113 3.84 14.33 -16.96
C ARG A 113 2.82 13.23 -16.66
N GLY A 114 1.96 12.90 -17.62
CA GLY A 114 0.95 11.84 -17.49
C GLY A 114 1.37 10.49 -18.08
N ALA A 115 2.58 10.40 -18.65
CA ALA A 115 3.06 9.22 -19.33
C ALA A 115 3.54 8.13 -18.36
N THR A 116 3.48 6.87 -18.80
CA THR A 116 4.03 5.74 -18.02
C THR A 116 5.57 5.73 -18.10
N LEU A 117 6.21 5.00 -17.19
CA LEU A 117 7.67 4.85 -17.19
C LEU A 117 8.19 4.30 -18.53
N GLU A 118 7.49 3.34 -19.11
CA GLU A 118 7.85 2.71 -20.38
C GLU A 118 7.75 3.70 -21.55
N GLN A 119 6.72 4.54 -21.56
CA GLN A 119 6.58 5.61 -22.55
C GLN A 119 7.71 6.63 -22.40
N LEU A 120 8.01 7.05 -21.17
CA LEU A 120 9.08 8.00 -20.88
C LEU A 120 10.45 7.45 -21.33
N ASP A 121 10.76 6.19 -21.03
CA ASP A 121 12.00 5.54 -21.47
C ASP A 121 12.11 5.50 -22.98
N SER A 122 11.05 5.07 -23.66
CA SER A 122 11.03 5.01 -25.13
C SER A 122 11.23 6.39 -25.77
N TRP A 123 10.59 7.42 -25.22
CA TRP A 123 10.75 8.80 -25.70
C TRP A 123 12.14 9.37 -25.41
N ILE A 124 12.75 9.04 -24.27
CA ILE A 124 14.13 9.41 -23.93
C ILE A 124 15.13 8.77 -24.91
N GLU A 125 14.90 7.53 -25.35
CA GLU A 125 15.76 6.89 -26.35
C GLU A 125 15.57 7.53 -27.75
N ARG A 126 14.31 7.78 -28.13
CA ARG A 126 13.96 8.36 -29.44
C ARG A 126 14.44 9.78 -29.62
N ILE A 127 14.49 10.57 -28.54
CA ILE A 127 14.88 11.98 -28.62
C ILE A 127 16.27 12.20 -29.19
N LEU A 128 17.18 11.22 -29.08
CA LEU A 128 18.54 11.33 -29.60
C LEU A 128 18.54 11.45 -31.13
N GLN A 129 17.60 10.77 -31.81
CA GLN A 129 17.55 10.69 -33.27
C GLN A 129 16.40 11.51 -33.88
N ALA A 130 15.37 11.81 -33.09
CA ALA A 130 14.18 12.55 -33.53
C ALA A 130 14.50 13.93 -34.11
N THR A 131 13.84 14.32 -35.20
CA THR A 131 13.98 15.66 -35.81
C THR A 131 12.81 16.59 -35.49
N SER A 132 11.73 16.04 -34.93
CA SER A 132 10.52 16.73 -34.52
C SER A 132 9.96 16.16 -33.21
N LEU A 133 8.99 16.84 -32.59
CA LEU A 133 8.27 16.32 -31.42
C LEU A 133 7.44 15.08 -31.79
N GLU A 134 6.88 15.07 -32.99
CA GLU A 134 6.11 13.98 -33.55
C GLU A 134 6.95 12.69 -33.65
N ASP A 135 8.22 12.80 -34.05
CA ASP A 135 9.15 11.66 -34.10
C ASP A 135 9.41 11.06 -32.71
N VAL A 136 9.45 11.89 -31.66
CA VAL A 136 9.64 11.42 -30.28
C VAL A 136 8.42 10.64 -29.81
N PHE A 137 7.23 11.16 -30.06
CA PHE A 137 5.96 10.63 -29.54
C PHE A 137 5.29 9.59 -30.44
N ALA A 138 5.82 9.32 -31.63
CA ALA A 138 5.38 8.22 -32.48
C ALA A 138 5.43 6.90 -31.68
N SER A 139 4.41 6.05 -31.82
CA SER A 139 4.27 4.79 -31.05
C SER A 139 5.39 3.80 -31.31
#